data_AF-A0A1H8WL33-F1
#
_entry.id   AF-A0A1H8WL33-F1
#
_cell.length_a   1.000
_cell.length_b   1.000
_cell.length_c   1.000
_cell.angle_alpha   90.00
_cell.angle_beta   90.00
_cell.angle_gamma   90.00
#
_symmetry.space_group_name_H-M   'P 1'
#
loop_
_entity.id
_entity.type
_entity.pdbx_description
1 polymer ?
#
loop_
_entity_poly.entity_id
_entity_poly.type
_entity_poly.pdbx_seq_one_letter_code
_entity_poly.pdbx_strand_id
1 'polypeptide(L)'
;MSPQARRDELIAAALDLFGSRAPELVTVDDIIGRAMVSRPLFYRYFSSLRELQVEALRTVTVGLVDGLAGLEEGPPPERLRAAVRGLVDVADHYRAGYVALLRSGSVIATSETDAAIDEVRNRAVELILDALAVTEPSPLLLLTLRCWTAVVEGALLSWLQERTVPRESLDGWLVDQLTAMLSATAAHDPTVPAALTP
;
A
#
# COMPACT_ATOMS: atom_id res chain seq x y z
N MET A 1 20.61 18.05 -15.05
CA MET A 1 19.67 17.17 -14.35
C MET A 1 19.89 17.34 -12.85
N SER A 2 18.85 17.48 -12.04
CA SER A 2 19.01 17.72 -10.60
C SER A 2 19.47 16.45 -9.86
N PRO A 3 20.13 16.57 -8.70
CA PRO A 3 20.43 15.42 -7.85
C PRO A 3 19.19 14.60 -7.49
N GLN A 4 18.06 15.26 -7.24
CA GLN A 4 16.78 14.61 -6.92
C GLN A 4 16.26 13.77 -8.10
N ALA A 5 16.22 14.31 -9.32
CA ALA A 5 15.75 13.57 -10.49
C ALA A 5 16.55 12.28 -10.73
N ARG A 6 17.85 12.29 -10.43
CA ARG A 6 18.68 11.07 -10.55
C ARG A 6 18.35 10.03 -9.49
N ARG A 7 18.02 10.48 -8.28
CA ARG A 7 17.57 9.61 -7.18
C ARG A 7 16.24 8.95 -7.55
N ASP A 8 15.31 9.71 -8.12
CA ASP A 8 14.00 9.22 -8.53
C ASP A 8 14.10 8.22 -9.69
N GLU A 9 15.01 8.43 -10.65
CA GLU A 9 15.29 7.46 -11.72
C GLU A 9 15.78 6.10 -11.20
N LEU A 10 16.65 6.11 -10.18
CA LEU A 10 17.12 4.88 -9.53
C LEU A 10 15.99 4.13 -8.82
N ILE A 11 15.10 4.88 -8.15
CA ILE A 11 13.89 4.33 -7.51
C ILE A 11 12.96 3.74 -8.56
N ALA A 12 12.68 4.46 -9.65
CA ALA A 12 11.82 3.99 -10.73
C ALA A 12 12.38 2.71 -11.39
N ALA A 13 13.68 2.65 -11.62
CA ALA A 13 14.33 1.45 -12.13
C ALA A 13 14.21 0.26 -11.16
N ALA A 14 14.32 0.51 -9.86
CA ALA A 14 14.11 -0.51 -8.84
C ALA A 14 12.68 -1.03 -8.85
N LEU A 15 11.70 -0.13 -8.87
CA LEU A 15 10.27 -0.47 -8.90
C LEU A 15 9.88 -1.31 -10.11
N ASP A 16 10.40 -0.97 -11.29
CA ASP A 16 10.18 -1.75 -12.51
C ASP A 16 10.73 -3.17 -12.40
N LEU A 17 11.94 -3.31 -11.83
CA LEU A 17 12.55 -4.62 -11.60
C LEU A 17 11.80 -5.42 -10.53
N PHE A 18 11.35 -4.78 -9.46
CA PHE A 18 10.56 -5.43 -8.43
C PHE A 18 9.16 -5.81 -8.92
N GLY A 19 8.59 -5.09 -9.90
CA GLY A 19 7.31 -5.46 -10.51
C GLY A 19 7.33 -6.81 -11.23
N SER A 20 8.51 -7.21 -11.74
CA SER A 20 8.69 -8.42 -12.55
C SER A 20 9.50 -9.54 -11.88
N ARG A 21 10.30 -9.24 -10.84
CA ARG A 21 11.18 -10.19 -10.16
C ARG A 21 11.08 -10.03 -8.64
N ALA A 22 11.29 -11.13 -7.91
CA ALA A 22 11.40 -11.08 -6.46
C ALA A 22 12.59 -10.19 -6.05
N PRO A 23 12.48 -9.33 -5.00
CA PRO A 23 13.52 -8.38 -4.60
C PRO A 23 14.87 -9.02 -4.27
N GLU A 24 14.86 -10.25 -3.77
CA GLU A 24 16.05 -11.07 -3.48
C GLU A 24 16.82 -11.55 -4.72
N LEU A 25 16.18 -11.52 -5.90
CA LEU A 25 16.80 -11.86 -7.19
C LEU A 25 17.31 -10.63 -7.94
N VAL A 26 17.06 -9.43 -7.44
CA VAL A 26 17.50 -8.17 -8.05
C VAL A 26 18.85 -7.78 -7.46
N THR A 27 19.81 -7.42 -8.31
CA THR A 27 21.14 -6.99 -7.90
C THR A 27 21.37 -5.50 -8.18
N VAL A 28 22.44 -4.93 -7.60
CA VAL A 28 22.87 -3.57 -7.94
C VAL A 28 23.20 -3.45 -9.44
N ASP A 29 23.76 -4.49 -10.07
CA ASP A 29 24.08 -4.46 -11.51
C ASP A 29 22.82 -4.38 -12.38
N ASP A 30 21.75 -5.08 -11.99
CA ASP A 30 20.46 -4.98 -12.68
C ASP A 30 19.93 -3.54 -12.64
N ILE A 31 19.97 -2.90 -11.47
CA ILE A 31 19.45 -1.55 -11.25
C ILE A 31 20.23 -0.53 -12.09
N ILE A 32 21.56 -0.56 -12.00
CA ILE A 32 22.39 0.40 -12.73
C ILE A 32 22.30 0.19 -14.23
N GLY A 33 22.16 -1.06 -14.69
CA GLY A 33 21.91 -1.39 -16.09
C GLY A 33 20.57 -0.83 -16.56
N ARG A 34 19.51 -1.00 -15.76
CA ARG A 34 18.16 -0.51 -16.08
C ARG A 34 18.08 1.02 -16.10
N ALA A 35 18.73 1.69 -15.16
CA ALA A 35 18.78 3.16 -15.07
C ALA A 35 19.85 3.79 -15.97
N MET A 36 20.68 2.99 -16.65
CA MET A 36 21.82 3.43 -17.46
C MET A 36 22.79 4.35 -16.70
N VAL A 37 23.15 3.94 -15.48
CA VAL A 37 24.07 4.68 -14.61
C VAL A 37 25.29 3.85 -14.23
N SER A 38 26.31 4.50 -13.67
CA SER A 38 27.49 3.80 -13.17
C SER A 38 27.29 3.30 -11.73
N ARG A 39 28.00 2.23 -11.36
CA ARG A 39 28.01 1.71 -9.98
C ARG A 39 28.47 2.75 -8.94
N PRO A 40 29.51 3.57 -9.17
CA PRO A 40 29.83 4.66 -8.24
C PRO A 40 28.71 5.70 -8.10
N LEU A 41 27.93 5.94 -9.17
CA LEU A 41 26.79 6.86 -9.09
C LEU A 41 25.70 6.30 -8.17
N PHE A 42 25.40 5.00 -8.27
CA PHE A 42 24.46 4.33 -7.37
C PHE A 42 24.85 4.56 -5.90
N TYR A 43 26.10 4.25 -5.54
CA TYR A 43 26.57 4.36 -4.15
C TYR A 43 26.68 5.80 -3.64
N ARG A 44 26.58 6.80 -4.52
CA ARG A 44 26.44 8.21 -4.12
C ARG A 44 25.04 8.52 -3.57
N TYR A 45 24.02 7.79 -4.01
CA TYR A 45 22.61 8.02 -3.62
C TYR A 45 22.10 7.01 -2.61
N PHE A 46 22.56 5.75 -2.69
CA PHE A 46 22.14 4.67 -1.81
C PHE A 46 23.37 3.90 -1.35
N SER A 47 23.57 3.84 -0.03
CA SER A 47 24.63 3.08 0.62
C SER A 47 24.53 1.57 0.38
N SER A 48 23.32 1.07 0.10
CA SER A 48 23.06 -0.35 -0.16
C SER A 48 21.84 -0.57 -1.06
N LEU A 49 21.72 -1.77 -1.63
CA LEU A 49 20.50 -2.19 -2.32
C LEU A 49 19.29 -2.22 -1.36
N ARG A 50 19.52 -2.52 -0.08
CA ARG A 50 18.47 -2.55 0.94
C ARG A 50 17.87 -1.16 1.18
N GLU A 51 18.70 -0.13 1.25
CA GLU A 51 18.23 1.25 1.36
C GLU A 51 17.34 1.62 0.17
N LEU A 52 17.77 1.30 -1.06
CA LEU A 52 16.96 1.52 -2.26
C LEU A 52 15.63 0.74 -2.22
N GLN A 53 15.61 -0.49 -1.72
CA GLN A 53 14.38 -1.27 -1.56
C GLN A 53 13.39 -0.58 -0.61
N VAL A 54 13.87 -0.08 0.54
CA VAL A 54 13.02 0.63 1.52
C VAL A 54 12.49 1.94 0.91
N GLU A 55 13.32 2.67 0.19
CA GLU A 55 12.92 3.92 -0.46
C GLU A 55 11.92 3.69 -1.59
N ALA A 56 12.14 2.67 -2.43
CA ALA A 56 11.22 2.28 -3.47
C ALA A 56 9.86 1.87 -2.89
N LEU A 57 9.88 1.08 -1.80
CA LEU A 57 8.68 0.75 -1.06
C LEU A 57 7.95 2.00 -0.57
N ARG A 58 8.67 2.94 0.08
CA ARG A 58 8.09 4.19 0.55
C ARG A 58 7.50 5.02 -0.60
N THR A 59 8.14 5.06 -1.77
CA THR A 59 7.60 5.77 -2.94
C THR A 59 6.28 5.17 -3.43
N VAL A 60 6.16 3.83 -3.49
CA VAL A 60 4.89 3.18 -3.84
C VAL A 60 3.84 3.45 -2.78
N THR A 61 4.21 3.34 -1.51
CA THR A 61 3.36 3.68 -0.36
C THR A 61 2.81 5.10 -0.41
N VAL A 62 3.68 6.09 -0.63
CA VAL A 62 3.29 7.50 -0.70
C VAL A 62 2.41 7.72 -1.93
N GLY A 63 2.78 7.15 -3.08
CA GLY A 63 1.95 7.21 -4.28
C GLY A 63 0.56 6.57 -4.10
N LEU A 64 0.48 5.48 -3.32
CA LEU A 64 -0.80 4.90 -2.91
C LEU A 64 -1.59 5.92 -2.09
N VAL A 65 -1.02 6.42 -1.00
CA VAL A 65 -1.66 7.40 -0.10
C VAL A 65 -2.10 8.67 -0.83
N ASP A 66 -1.26 9.21 -1.71
CA ASP A 66 -1.56 10.41 -2.51
C ASP A 66 -2.67 10.13 -3.53
N GLY A 67 -2.68 8.95 -4.14
CA GLY A 67 -3.78 8.49 -5.00
C GLY A 67 -5.10 8.34 -4.24
N LEU A 68 -5.06 7.90 -2.99
CA LEU A 68 -6.22 7.85 -2.09
C LEU A 68 -6.70 9.27 -1.73
N ALA A 69 -5.79 10.24 -1.56
CA ALA A 69 -6.08 11.62 -1.17
C ALA A 69 -6.61 12.49 -2.33
N GLY A 70 -6.10 12.30 -3.56
CA GLY A 70 -6.46 13.08 -4.76
C GLY A 70 -7.89 12.85 -5.30
N LEU A 71 -8.68 12.03 -4.62
CA LEU A 71 -10.10 11.79 -4.89
C LEU A 71 -10.94 12.84 -4.14
N GLU A 72 -10.78 14.10 -4.54
CA GLU A 72 -11.34 15.25 -3.81
C GLU A 72 -12.81 15.59 -4.14
N GLU A 73 -13.49 14.83 -5.01
CA GLU A 73 -14.90 15.09 -5.33
C GLU A 73 -15.76 13.83 -5.23
N GLY A 74 -16.84 13.91 -4.42
CA GLY A 74 -17.86 12.88 -4.30
C GLY A 74 -18.23 12.53 -2.84
N PRO A 75 -19.38 11.87 -2.60
CA PRO A 75 -19.76 11.35 -1.29
C PRO A 75 -18.70 10.40 -0.70
N PRO A 76 -18.57 10.31 0.65
CA PRO A 76 -17.59 9.45 1.32
C PRO A 76 -17.48 8.00 0.81
N PRO A 77 -18.58 7.28 0.51
CA PRO A 77 -18.49 5.90 0.02
C PRO A 77 -17.87 5.79 -1.38
N GLU A 78 -18.09 6.79 -2.24
CA GLU A 78 -17.51 6.83 -3.58
C GLU A 78 -16.01 7.10 -3.53
N ARG A 79 -15.59 8.01 -2.64
CA ARG A 79 -14.18 8.30 -2.37
C ARG A 79 -13.46 7.06 -1.90
N LEU A 80 -14.01 6.34 -0.91
CA LEU A 80 -13.43 5.09 -0.41
C LEU A 80 -13.30 4.03 -1.52
N ARG A 81 -14.35 3.84 -2.34
CA ARG A 81 -14.31 2.86 -3.44
C ARG A 81 -13.25 3.21 -4.47
N ALA A 82 -13.14 4.48 -4.86
CA ALA A 82 -12.10 4.92 -5.77
C ALA A 82 -10.70 4.77 -5.15
N ALA A 83 -10.58 4.96 -3.84
CA ALA A 83 -9.35 4.74 -3.10
C ALA A 83 -8.90 3.26 -3.17
N VAL A 84 -9.80 2.34 -2.81
CA VAL A 84 -9.55 0.90 -2.90
C VAL A 84 -9.23 0.48 -4.33
N ARG A 85 -9.91 1.06 -5.33
CA ARG A 85 -9.63 0.83 -6.75
C ARG A 85 -8.18 1.20 -7.10
N GLY A 86 -7.73 2.39 -6.71
CA GLY A 86 -6.35 2.83 -6.95
C GLY A 86 -5.32 1.90 -6.29
N LEU A 87 -5.59 1.44 -5.07
CA LEU A 87 -4.76 0.44 -4.40
C LEU A 87 -4.69 -0.88 -5.17
N VAL A 88 -5.83 -1.39 -5.65
CA VAL A 88 -5.88 -2.61 -6.48
C VAL A 88 -5.03 -2.43 -7.74
N ASP A 89 -5.12 -1.28 -8.42
CA ASP A 89 -4.37 -1.01 -9.65
C ASP A 89 -2.85 -0.97 -9.41
N VAL A 90 -2.42 -0.31 -8.34
CA VAL A 90 -1.00 -0.27 -7.97
C VAL A 90 -0.49 -1.65 -7.56
N ALA A 91 -1.26 -2.40 -6.76
CA ALA A 91 -0.90 -3.75 -6.35
C ALA A 91 -0.79 -4.70 -7.56
N ASP A 92 -1.67 -4.54 -8.55
CA ASP A 92 -1.63 -5.29 -9.80
C ASP A 92 -0.42 -4.93 -10.67
N HIS A 93 -0.17 -3.62 -10.84
CA HIS A 93 0.95 -3.11 -11.61
C HIS A 93 2.31 -3.58 -11.03
N TYR A 94 2.46 -3.56 -9.71
CA TYR A 94 3.69 -3.97 -9.01
C TYR A 94 3.61 -5.38 -8.40
N ARG A 95 2.86 -6.30 -9.02
CA ARG A 95 2.54 -7.64 -8.51
C ARG A 95 3.70 -8.36 -7.81
N ALA A 96 4.84 -8.56 -8.47
CA ALA A 96 5.90 -9.40 -7.90
C ALA A 96 6.51 -8.78 -6.65
N GLY A 97 6.65 -7.45 -6.64
CA GLY A 97 7.17 -6.68 -5.51
C GLY A 97 6.18 -6.66 -4.36
N TYR A 98 4.89 -6.47 -4.66
CA TYR A 98 3.81 -6.50 -3.67
C TYR A 98 3.73 -7.88 -2.97
N VAL A 99 3.76 -8.97 -3.76
CA VAL A 99 3.75 -10.34 -3.22
C VAL A 99 4.98 -10.62 -2.36
N ALA A 100 6.17 -10.22 -2.82
CA ALA A 100 7.39 -10.45 -2.08
C ALA A 100 7.44 -9.64 -0.77
N LEU A 101 6.98 -8.39 -0.80
CA LEU A 101 6.89 -7.52 0.37
C LEU A 101 6.03 -8.17 1.46
N LEU A 102 4.78 -8.55 1.14
CA LEU A 102 3.86 -9.12 2.12
C LEU A 102 4.31 -10.50 2.63
N ARG A 103 5.03 -11.28 1.82
CA ARG A 103 5.64 -12.55 2.27
C ARG A 103 6.84 -12.32 3.20
N SER A 104 7.66 -11.31 2.92
CA SER A 104 8.88 -11.03 3.69
C SER A 104 8.60 -10.56 5.12
N GLY A 105 7.46 -9.89 5.35
CA GLY A 105 6.97 -9.49 6.68
C GLY A 105 6.67 -10.65 7.65
N SER A 106 6.71 -11.92 7.19
CA SER A 106 6.47 -13.10 8.03
C SER A 106 7.74 -13.87 8.44
N VAL A 107 8.88 -13.75 7.74
CA VAL A 107 10.04 -14.64 7.96
C VAL A 107 11.41 -13.94 7.88
N ILE A 108 11.54 -12.79 7.20
CA ILE A 108 12.83 -12.11 7.02
C ILE A 108 12.63 -10.59 7.07
N ALA A 109 12.40 -10.04 8.26
CA ALA A 109 12.18 -8.61 8.42
C ALA A 109 13.26 -7.95 9.29
N THR A 110 13.87 -6.90 8.76
CA THR A 110 14.68 -5.92 9.50
C THR A 110 13.74 -4.83 10.01
N SER A 111 13.93 -4.35 11.24
CA SER A 111 13.06 -3.37 11.93
C SER A 111 12.62 -2.14 11.12
N GLU A 112 13.42 -1.69 10.15
CA GLU A 112 13.10 -0.52 9.30
C GLU A 112 12.03 -0.78 8.24
N THR A 113 11.95 -1.99 7.70
CA THR A 113 10.92 -2.34 6.70
C THR A 113 9.57 -2.54 7.37
N ASP A 114 9.56 -3.11 8.57
CA ASP A 114 8.35 -3.21 9.38
C ASP A 114 7.81 -1.82 9.72
N ALA A 115 8.69 -0.89 10.12
CA ALA A 115 8.28 0.48 10.41
C ALA A 115 7.65 1.19 9.20
N ALA A 116 8.23 1.03 8.00
CA ALA A 116 7.67 1.60 6.78
C ALA A 116 6.32 0.97 6.41
N ILE A 117 6.15 -0.34 6.59
CA ILE A 117 4.87 -1.04 6.35
C ILE A 117 3.81 -0.57 7.34
N ASP A 118 4.16 -0.49 8.63
CA ASP A 118 3.24 -0.05 9.67
C ASP A 118 2.84 1.42 9.50
N GLU A 119 3.74 2.27 9.02
CA GLU A 119 3.42 3.64 8.60
C GLU A 119 2.33 3.67 7.53
N VAL A 120 2.41 2.79 6.51
CA VAL A 120 1.37 2.68 5.47
C VAL A 120 0.03 2.30 6.07
N ARG A 121 0.03 1.27 6.94
CA ARG A 121 -1.19 0.74 7.54
C ARG A 121 -1.86 1.78 8.42
N ASN A 122 -1.08 2.51 9.21
CA ASN A 122 -1.58 3.62 10.02
C ASN A 122 -2.14 4.74 9.15
N ARG A 123 -1.44 5.12 8.07
CA ARG A 123 -1.92 6.15 7.15
C ARG A 123 -3.20 5.75 6.42
N ALA A 124 -3.35 4.48 6.06
CA ALA A 124 -4.59 3.97 5.48
C ALA A 124 -5.76 4.11 6.46
N VAL A 125 -5.57 3.80 7.75
CA VAL A 125 -6.59 3.99 8.79
C VAL A 125 -6.97 5.46 8.92
N GLU A 126 -5.99 6.37 8.95
CA GLU A 126 -6.25 7.82 9.00
C GLU A 126 -7.08 8.30 7.81
N LEU A 127 -6.73 7.88 6.60
CA LEU A 127 -7.49 8.24 5.39
C LEU A 127 -8.94 7.75 5.43
N ILE A 128 -9.18 6.55 5.98
CA ILE A 128 -10.54 6.04 6.14
C ILE A 128 -11.28 6.88 7.18
N LEU A 129 -10.65 7.21 8.31
CA LEU A 129 -11.27 8.08 9.33
C LEU A 129 -11.61 9.47 8.77
N ASP A 130 -10.71 10.05 7.97
CA ASP A 130 -10.94 11.32 7.27
C ASP A 130 -12.11 11.20 6.28
N ALA A 131 -12.19 10.10 5.52
CA ALA A 131 -13.29 9.85 4.60
C ALA A 131 -14.62 9.70 5.35
N LEU A 132 -14.63 9.04 6.50
CA LEU A 132 -15.81 8.85 7.36
C LEU A 132 -16.12 10.08 8.23
N ALA A 133 -15.31 11.15 8.15
CA ALA A 133 -15.41 12.35 8.98
C ALA A 133 -15.41 12.05 10.50
N VAL A 134 -14.62 11.06 10.94
CA VAL A 134 -14.49 10.67 12.35
C VAL A 134 -13.20 11.24 12.93
N THR A 135 -13.31 12.20 13.84
CA THR A 135 -12.16 12.85 14.49
C THR A 135 -11.72 12.16 15.78
N GLU A 136 -12.65 11.51 16.49
CA GLU A 136 -12.40 10.83 17.76
C GLU A 136 -12.89 9.38 17.69
N PRO A 137 -12.11 8.49 17.05
CA PRO A 137 -12.53 7.09 16.90
C PRO A 137 -12.43 6.34 18.22
N SER A 138 -13.42 5.51 18.50
CA SER A 138 -13.36 4.59 19.64
C SER A 138 -12.26 3.53 19.45
N PRO A 139 -11.76 2.90 20.53
CA PRO A 139 -10.79 1.81 20.42
C PRO A 139 -11.29 0.64 19.55
N LEU A 140 -12.58 0.33 19.59
CA LEU A 140 -13.17 -0.75 18.80
C LEU A 140 -13.25 -0.39 17.31
N LEU A 141 -13.59 0.86 16.99
CA LEU A 141 -13.55 1.36 15.61
C LEU A 141 -12.13 1.31 15.05
N LEU A 142 -11.12 1.77 15.80
CA LEU A 142 -9.71 1.70 15.38
C LEU A 142 -9.27 0.25 15.13
N LEU A 143 -9.63 -0.68 16.01
CA LEU A 143 -9.34 -2.10 15.83
C LEU A 143 -10.02 -2.65 14.57
N THR A 144 -11.26 -2.28 14.32
CA THR A 144 -12.04 -2.67 13.13
C THR A 144 -11.34 -2.23 11.85
N LEU A 145 -10.91 -0.97 11.78
CA LEU A 145 -10.22 -0.42 10.61
C LEU A 145 -8.87 -1.11 10.38
N ARG A 146 -8.10 -1.38 11.44
CA ARG A 146 -6.85 -2.15 11.34
C ARG A 146 -7.08 -3.57 10.83
N CYS A 147 -8.13 -4.25 11.31
CA CYS A 147 -8.52 -5.56 10.82
C CYS A 147 -8.93 -5.52 9.34
N TRP A 148 -9.67 -4.49 8.92
CA TRP A 148 -10.05 -4.35 7.51
C TRP A 148 -8.83 -4.10 6.61
N THR A 149 -7.85 -3.30 7.04
CA THR A 149 -6.58 -3.15 6.31
C THR A 149 -5.88 -4.50 6.11
N ALA A 150 -5.87 -5.37 7.12
CA ALA A 150 -5.33 -6.72 7.00
C ALA A 150 -6.14 -7.62 6.05
N VAL A 151 -7.47 -7.47 6.01
CA VAL A 151 -8.34 -8.15 5.02
C VAL A 151 -7.97 -7.74 3.60
N VAL A 152 -7.76 -6.45 3.36
CA VAL A 152 -7.36 -5.92 2.05
C VAL A 152 -6.00 -6.50 1.63
N GLU A 153 -4.99 -6.49 2.52
CA GLU A 153 -3.67 -7.08 2.25
C GLU A 153 -3.77 -8.57 1.89
N GLY A 154 -4.51 -9.35 2.68
CA GLY A 154 -4.69 -10.79 2.47
C GLY A 154 -5.45 -11.10 1.16
N ALA A 155 -6.48 -10.32 0.86
CA ALA A 155 -7.26 -10.44 -0.37
C ALA A 155 -6.41 -10.15 -1.61
N LEU A 156 -5.67 -9.04 -1.61
CA LEU A 156 -4.79 -8.66 -2.72
C LEU A 156 -3.67 -9.68 -2.90
N LEU A 157 -3.04 -10.13 -1.81
CA LEU A 157 -1.98 -11.14 -1.87
C LEU A 157 -2.48 -12.43 -2.52
N SER A 158 -3.65 -12.92 -2.10
CA SER A 158 -4.25 -14.15 -2.63
C SER A 158 -4.67 -13.98 -4.10
N TRP A 159 -5.36 -12.87 -4.41
CA TRP A 159 -5.80 -12.58 -5.77
C TRP A 159 -4.62 -12.41 -6.73
N LEU A 160 -3.57 -11.68 -6.35
CA LEU A 160 -2.38 -11.52 -7.17
C LEU A 160 -1.74 -12.88 -7.46
N GLN A 161 -1.73 -13.82 -6.52
CA GLN A 161 -1.16 -15.14 -6.72
C GLN A 161 -2.00 -16.02 -7.64
N GLU A 162 -3.31 -16.08 -7.42
CA GLU A 162 -4.17 -17.10 -8.01
C GLU A 162 -5.07 -16.60 -9.15
N ARG A 163 -5.35 -15.30 -9.21
CA ARG A 163 -6.22 -14.65 -10.22
C ARG A 163 -7.60 -15.30 -10.34
N THR A 164 -8.18 -15.72 -9.22
CA THR A 164 -9.42 -16.50 -9.17
C THR A 164 -10.67 -15.70 -9.50
N VAL A 165 -10.63 -14.37 -9.37
CA VAL A 165 -11.77 -13.47 -9.62
C VAL A 165 -11.37 -12.29 -10.51
N PRO A 166 -12.34 -11.66 -11.22
CA PRO A 166 -12.08 -10.46 -12.01
C PRO A 166 -11.62 -9.28 -11.14
N ARG A 167 -10.70 -8.46 -11.65
CA ARG A 167 -10.11 -7.30 -10.95
C ARG A 167 -11.17 -6.29 -10.53
N GLU A 168 -12.12 -6.03 -11.42
CA GLU A 168 -13.23 -5.09 -11.24
C GLU A 168 -14.21 -5.49 -10.14
N SER A 169 -14.18 -6.76 -9.70
CA SER A 169 -15.00 -7.22 -8.58
C SER A 169 -14.39 -6.86 -7.23
N LEU A 170 -13.08 -6.58 -7.15
CA LEU A 170 -12.37 -6.42 -5.89
C LEU A 170 -12.72 -5.13 -5.17
N ASP A 171 -12.73 -3.98 -5.85
CA ASP A 171 -12.95 -2.71 -5.16
C ASP A 171 -14.35 -2.61 -4.57
N GLY A 172 -15.36 -3.09 -5.28
CA GLY A 172 -16.72 -3.16 -4.73
C GLY A 172 -16.80 -4.11 -3.53
N TRP A 173 -16.30 -5.34 -3.70
CA TRP A 173 -16.37 -6.35 -2.65
C TRP A 173 -15.62 -5.95 -1.37
N LEU A 174 -14.44 -5.36 -1.47
CA LEU A 174 -13.65 -4.91 -0.31
C LEU A 174 -14.35 -3.77 0.46
N VAL A 175 -15.02 -2.85 -0.25
CA VAL A 175 -15.83 -1.80 0.39
C VAL A 175 -17.03 -2.41 1.11
N ASP A 176 -17.72 -3.37 0.49
CA ASP A 176 -18.85 -4.05 1.11
C ASP A 176 -18.42 -4.83 2.38
N GLN A 177 -17.20 -5.41 2.38
CA GLN A 177 -16.62 -5.99 3.59
C GLN A 177 -16.43 -4.96 4.70
N LEU A 178 -15.94 -3.75 4.39
CA LEU A 178 -15.80 -2.68 5.41
C LEU A 178 -17.16 -2.35 6.00
N THR A 179 -18.17 -2.14 5.15
CA THR A 179 -19.53 -1.82 5.59
C THR A 179 -20.09 -2.89 6.53
N ALA A 180 -19.89 -4.17 6.21
CA ALA A 180 -20.29 -5.27 7.09
C ALA A 180 -19.56 -5.26 8.44
N MET A 181 -18.24 -5.01 8.42
CA MET A 181 -17.44 -4.90 9.65
C MET A 181 -17.88 -3.71 10.51
N LEU A 182 -18.11 -2.54 9.92
CA LEU A 182 -18.61 -1.36 10.63
C LEU A 182 -19.99 -1.59 11.27
N SER A 183 -20.86 -2.32 10.57
CA SER A 183 -22.18 -2.71 11.09
C SER A 183 -22.07 -3.61 12.33
N ALA A 184 -21.16 -4.59 12.29
CA ALA A 184 -20.88 -5.43 13.46
C ALA A 184 -20.29 -4.61 14.62
N THR A 185 -19.37 -3.68 14.33
CA THR A 185 -18.77 -2.79 15.32
C THR A 185 -19.81 -1.90 15.99
N ALA A 186 -20.69 -1.26 15.23
CA ALA A 186 -21.74 -0.39 15.77
C ALA A 186 -22.74 -1.14 16.67
N ALA A 187 -22.98 -2.42 16.41
CA ALA A 187 -23.82 -3.26 17.27
C ALA A 187 -23.20 -3.50 18.66
N HIS A 188 -21.86 -3.37 18.79
CA HIS A 188 -21.11 -3.57 20.02
C HIS A 188 -20.58 -2.28 20.65
N ASP A 189 -20.62 -1.17 19.91
CA ASP A 189 -20.14 0.14 20.35
C ASP A 189 -21.11 1.25 19.96
N PRO A 190 -21.94 1.75 20.90
CA PRO A 190 -22.94 2.77 20.63
C PRO A 190 -22.34 4.16 20.36
N THR A 191 -21.02 4.33 20.50
CA THR A 191 -20.34 5.59 20.16
C THR A 191 -20.00 5.68 18.66
N VAL A 192 -20.07 4.57 17.93
CA VAL A 192 -19.91 4.56 16.48
C VAL A 192 -21.12 5.27 15.85
N PRO A 193 -20.91 6.33 15.04
CA PRO A 193 -22.02 7.05 14.43
C PRO A 193 -22.89 6.13 13.56
N ALA A 194 -24.21 6.15 13.78
CA ALA A 194 -25.17 5.37 13.01
C ALA A 194 -25.16 5.70 11.49
N ALA A 195 -24.62 6.85 11.11
CA ALA A 195 -24.39 7.23 9.71
C ALA A 195 -23.31 6.39 9.01
N LEU A 196 -22.51 5.62 9.76
CA LEU A 196 -21.48 4.72 9.23
C LEU A 196 -22.01 3.30 8.95
N THR A 197 -23.26 3.02 9.34
CA THR A 197 -23.96 1.77 9.04
C THR A 197 -24.99 2.00 7.94
N PRO A 198 -25.13 1.08 6.96
CA PRO A 198 -26.07 1.21 5.86
C PRO A 198 -27.54 1.12 6.32
#